data_AF-A0A524DI08-F1
#
_entry.id   AF-A0A524DI08-F1
#
_cell.length_a   1.000
_cell.length_b   1.000
_cell.length_c   1.000
_cell.angle_alpha   90.00
_cell.angle_beta   90.00
_cell.angle_gamma   90.00
#
_symmetry.space_group_name_H-M   'P 1'
#
loop_
_entity.id
_entity.type
_entity.pdbx_description
1 polymer ?
#
loop_
_entity_poly.entity_id
_entity_poly.type
_entity_poly.pdbx_seq_one_letter_code
_entity_poly.pdbx_strand_id
1 'polypeptide(L)' 'MIFFTDLTEYEIPSIPLWVLAWLFLVIGIISLLILLVYTRYGRDFSLKLSILTIVLSSVLLGFSIHFFLLNLSVY' A
#
# COMPACT_ATOMS: atom_id res chain seq x y z
N MET A 1 30.64 34.16 -13.75
CA MET A 1 30.59 32.82 -13.14
C MET A 1 29.12 32.56 -12.80
N ILE A 2 28.38 31.96 -13.73
CA ILE A 2 26.95 31.69 -13.56
C ILE A 2 26.85 30.40 -12.74
N PHE A 3 26.21 30.52 -11.59
CA PHE A 3 25.97 29.44 -10.64
C PHE A 3 24.83 28.57 -11.21
N PHE A 4 25.19 27.48 -11.90
CA PHE A 4 24.25 26.49 -12.46
C PHE A 4 24.08 25.30 -11.50
N THR A 5 23.67 25.54 -10.25
CA THR A 5 23.48 24.45 -9.27
C THR A 5 22.01 24.13 -8.94
N ASP A 6 21.03 24.73 -9.62
CA ASP A 6 19.60 24.54 -9.29
C ASP A 6 18.81 23.66 -10.28
N LEU A 7 19.45 22.94 -11.20
CA LEU A 7 18.73 22.18 -12.26
C LEU A 7 18.83 20.65 -12.16
N THR A 8 19.30 20.10 -11.03
CA THR A 8 19.49 18.64 -10.88
C THR A 8 18.61 17.94 -9.85
N GLU A 9 17.65 18.64 -9.25
CA GLU A 9 16.68 18.02 -8.31
C GLU A 9 15.27 17.96 -8.92
N TYR A 10 15.17 17.59 -10.20
CA TYR A 10 13.94 16.96 -10.66
C TYR A 10 13.93 15.56 -10.04
N GLU A 11 13.37 15.45 -8.83
CA GLU A 11 13.26 14.20 -8.07
C GLU A 11 12.53 13.17 -8.94
N ILE A 12 13.31 12.31 -9.59
CA ILE A 12 12.75 11.23 -10.40
C ILE A 12 11.87 10.41 -9.46
N PRO A 13 10.60 10.14 -9.81
CA PRO A 13 9.72 9.33 -9.00
C PRO A 13 10.45 8.04 -8.67
N SER A 14 10.61 7.79 -7.37
CA SER A 14 11.39 6.66 -6.88
C SER A 14 10.74 5.36 -7.34
N ILE A 15 11.26 4.80 -8.42
CA ILE A 15 10.80 3.54 -9.04
C ILE A 15 10.61 2.44 -7.99
N PRO A 16 11.52 2.27 -7.00
CA PRO A 16 11.33 1.27 -5.95
C PRO A 16 10.08 1.51 -5.10
N LEU A 17 9.80 2.75 -4.70
CA LEU A 17 8.61 3.12 -3.90
C LEU A 17 7.32 2.89 -4.69
N TRP A 18 7.34 3.21 -5.99
CA TRP A 18 6.21 2.97 -6.88
C TRP A 18 5.89 1.47 -7.01
N VAL A 19 6.91 0.63 -7.25
CA VAL A 19 6.75 -0.84 -7.30
C VAL A 19 6.26 -1.39 -5.95
N LEU A 20 6.78 -0.87 -4.84
CA LEU A 20 6.37 -1.27 -3.50
C LEU A 20 4.91 -0.92 -3.22
N ALA A 21 4.45 0.27 -3.65
CA ALA A 21 3.06 0.71 -3.52
C ALA A 21 2.10 -0.28 -4.18
N TRP A 22 2.40 -0.69 -5.42
CA TRP A 22 1.61 -1.68 -6.16
C TRP A 22 1.62 -3.06 -5.52
N LEU A 23 2.77 -3.51 -5.04
CA LEU A 23 2.90 -4.80 -4.38
C LEU A 23 2.03 -4.85 -3.11
N PHE A 24 2.10 -3.82 -2.27
CA PHE A 24 1.26 -3.71 -1.07
C PHE A 24 -0.23 -3.58 -1.43
N LEU A 25 -0.58 -2.89 -2.53
CA LEU A 25 -1.96 -2.77 -3.00
C LEU A 25 -2.54 -4.15 -3.34
N VAL A 26 -1.83 -4.92 -4.16
CA VAL A 26 -2.30 -6.22 -4.66
C VAL A 26 -2.46 -7.20 -3.51
N ILE A 27 -1.47 -7.29 -2.62
CA ILE A 27 -1.55 -8.17 -1.43
C ILE A 27 -2.68 -7.71 -0.50
N GLY A 28 -2.84 -6.40 -0.29
CA GLY A 28 -3.93 -5.83 0.50
C GLY A 28 -5.31 -6.17 -0.05
N ILE A 29 -5.51 -6.05 -1.37
CA ILE A 29 -6.76 -6.41 -2.04
C ILE A 29 -7.04 -7.91 -1.93
N ILE A 30 -6.04 -8.77 -2.16
CA ILE A 30 -6.19 -10.21 -2.02
C ILE A 30 -6.57 -10.57 -0.57
N SER A 31 -5.91 -9.98 0.42
CA SER A 31 -6.23 -10.18 1.84
C SER A 31 -7.67 -9.75 2.16
N LEU A 32 -8.13 -8.64 1.58
CA LEU A 32 -9.49 -8.14 1.76
C LEU A 32 -10.54 -9.04 1.07
N LEU A 33 -10.23 -9.59 -0.11
CA LEU A 33 -11.07 -10.58 -0.77
C LEU A 33 -11.18 -11.86 0.06
N ILE A 34 -10.06 -12.33 0.62
CA ILE A 34 -10.04 -13.48 1.52
C ILE A 34 -10.94 -13.21 2.73
N LEU A 35 -10.83 -12.03 3.36
CA LEU A 35 -11.71 -11.62 4.45
C LEU A 35 -13.19 -11.62 4.01
N LEU A 36 -13.51 -11.12 2.82
CA LEU A 36 -14.88 -11.06 2.31
C LEU A 36 -15.47 -12.46 2.06
N VAL A 37 -14.67 -13.38 1.53
CA VAL A 37 -15.07 -14.80 1.41
C VAL A 37 -15.25 -15.40 2.80
N TYR A 38 -14.33 -15.14 3.73
CA TYR A 38 -14.45 -15.64 5.10
C TYR A 38 -15.68 -15.13 5.83
N THR A 39 -16.02 -13.85 5.74
CA THR A 39 -17.21 -13.30 6.41
C THR A 39 -18.50 -13.85 5.82
N ARG A 40 -18.51 -14.18 4.52
CA ARG A 40 -19.69 -14.73 3.84
C ARG A 40 -19.91 -16.22 4.08
N TYR A 41 -18.85 -17.03 4.03
CA TYR A 41 -18.95 -18.50 4.06
C TYR A 41 -18.47 -19.13 5.37
N GLY A 42 -17.67 -18.40 6.16
CA GLY A 42 -17.06 -18.88 7.40
C GLY A 42 -17.95 -18.70 8.63
N ARG A 43 -19.19 -19.19 8.57
CA ARG A 43 -20.21 -19.04 9.62
C ARG A 43 -19.76 -19.50 11.02
N ASP A 44 -18.72 -20.35 11.09
CA ASP A 44 -18.19 -20.94 12.33
C ASP A 44 -16.73 -20.54 12.64
N PHE A 45 -16.13 -19.61 11.87
CA PHE A 45 -14.74 -19.21 12.10
C PHE A 45 -14.59 -18.26 13.30
N SER A 46 -13.52 -18.46 14.07
CA SER A 46 -13.22 -17.71 15.28
C SER A 46 -13.10 -16.21 14.99
N LEU A 47 -13.84 -15.40 15.75
CA LEU A 47 -13.82 -13.93 15.74
C LEU A 47 -12.38 -13.36 15.79
N LYS A 48 -11.45 -14.09 16.42
CA LYS A 48 -10.02 -13.75 16.50
C LYS A 48 -9.32 -13.73 15.14
N LEU A 49 -9.63 -14.66 14.23
CA LEU A 49 -9.04 -14.72 12.89
C LEU A 49 -9.56 -13.59 11.99
N SER A 50 -10.83 -13.23 12.15
CA SER A 50 -11.42 -12.09 11.45
C SER A 50 -10.77 -10.77 11.87
N ILE A 51 -10.54 -10.56 13.17
CA ILE A 51 -9.85 -9.37 13.65
C ILE A 51 -8.42 -9.30 13.08
N LEU A 52 -7.69 -10.42 13.09
CA LEU A 52 -6.33 -10.47 12.57
C LEU A 52 -6.29 -10.10 11.07
N THR A 53 -7.20 -10.68 10.27
CA THR A 53 -7.27 -10.42 8.83
C THR A 53 -7.74 -9.00 8.50
N ILE A 54 -8.62 -8.41 9.32
CA ILE A 54 -8.98 -6.98 9.22
C ILE A 54 -7.77 -6.09 9.46
N VAL A 55 -7.04 -6.32 10.57
CA VAL A 55 -5.85 -5.52 10.91
C VAL A 55 -4.79 -5.65 9.82
N LEU A 56 -4.50 -6.87 9.36
CA LEU A 56 -3.52 -7.11 8.30
C LEU A 56 -3.91 -6.40 7.00
N SER A 57 -5.16 -6.53 6.56
CA SER A 57 -5.65 -5.89 5.33
C SER A 57 -5.60 -4.37 5.43
N SER A 58 -5.98 -3.81 6.57
CA SER A 58 -5.94 -2.37 6.84
C SER A 58 -4.52 -1.82 6.79
N VAL A 59 -3.56 -2.51 7.43
CA VAL A 59 -2.14 -2.11 7.42
C VAL A 59 -1.58 -2.15 6.01
N LEU A 60 -1.81 -3.24 5.26
CA LEU A 60 -1.29 -3.40 3.89
C LEU A 60 -1.84 -2.33 2.94
N LEU A 61 -3.14 -2.07 2.98
CA LEU A 61 -3.78 -1.04 2.16
C LEU A 61 -3.33 0.37 2.58
N GLY A 62 -3.20 0.63 3.88
CA GLY A 62 -2.70 1.90 4.42
C GLY A 62 -1.28 2.21 3.94
N PHE A 63 -0.37 1.24 4.00
CA PHE A 63 1.00 1.40 3.48
C PHE A 63 1.02 1.60 1.97
N SER A 64 0.17 0.89 1.22
CA SER A 64 0.05 1.10 -0.22
C SER A 64 -0.33 2.55 -0.55
N ILE A 65 -1.40 3.06 0.08
CA ILE A 65 -1.85 4.44 -0.11
C ILE A 65 -0.76 5.43 0.31
N HIS A 66 -0.09 5.18 1.44
CA HIS A 66 1.01 6.03 1.89
C HIS A 66 2.15 6.10 0.87
N PHE A 67 2.57 4.97 0.28
CA PHE A 67 3.60 4.96 -0.75
C PHE A 67 3.16 5.63 -2.05
N PHE A 68 1.89 5.51 -2.44
CA PHE A 68 1.35 6.29 -3.57
C PHE A 68 1.39 7.79 -3.30
N LEU A 69 1.03 8.22 -2.09
CA LEU A 69 1.07 9.63 -1.70
C LEU A 69 2.50 10.17 -1.64
N LEU A 70 3.45 9.38 -1.12
CA LEU A 70 4.87 9.75 -1.16
C LEU A 70 5.38 9.89 -2.59
N ASN A 71 4.97 9.00 -3.50
CA ASN A 71 5.33 9.11 -4.90
C ASN A 71 4.70 10.33 -5.58
N LEU A 72 3.46 10.68 -5.23
CA LEU A 72 2.74 11.86 -5.75
C LEU A 72 3.27 13.19 -5.22
N SER A 73 3.65 13.25 -3.94
CA SER A 73 4.21 14.46 -3.31
C SER A 73 5.61 14.81 -3.81
N VAL A 74 6.27 13.89 -4.51
CA VAL A 74 7.57 14.08 -5.17
C VAL A 74 7.41 14.73 -6.56
N TYR A 75 6.16 14.86 -7.08
CA TYR A 75 5.84 15.64 -8.29
C TYR A 75 5.38 17.06 -7.93
#